data_AF-A0A6P0NHL0-F1
#
_entry.id   AF-A0A6P0NHL0-F1
#
_cell.length_a   1.000
_cell.length_b   1.000
_cell.length_c   1.000
_cell.angle_alpha   90.00
_cell.angle_beta   90.00
_cell.angle_gamma   90.00
#
_symmetry.space_group_name_H-M   'P 1'
#
loop_
_entity.id
_entity.type
_entity.pdbx_description
1 polymer ?
#
loop_
_entity_poly.entity_id
_entity_poly.type
_entity_poly.pdbx_seq_one_letter_code
_entity_poly.pdbx_strand_id
1 'polypeptide(L)'
;YTRFASKVISGLELIYCHGKSQAEIASILGMTNQSQVSRVLNPKELLNRVRFWTIDKLFHIISHAAHQFNLANMSRDPDYFRNLMEHLEAFVDAEVFQEAAAEIMTGKKYSTNSLYTQRLCRYLETLKQENHD
;
A
#
# COMPACT_ATOMS: atom_id res chain seq x y z
N TYR A 1 0.59 -7.65 20.49
CA TYR A 1 1.23 -8.46 19.42
C TYR A 1 2.73 -8.18 19.27
N THR A 2 3.38 -7.51 20.24
CA THR A 2 4.79 -7.09 20.20
C THR A 2 5.79 -8.21 19.91
N ARG A 3 5.52 -9.44 20.38
CA ARG A 3 6.34 -10.63 20.11
C ARG A 3 6.47 -11.00 18.63
N PHE A 4 5.59 -10.48 17.77
CA PHE A 4 5.60 -10.73 16.33
C PHE A 4 6.11 -9.52 15.53
N ALA A 5 6.52 -8.42 16.18
CA ALA A 5 7.02 -7.23 15.50
C ALA A 5 8.20 -7.55 14.56
N SER A 6 9.15 -8.38 15.03
CA SER A 6 10.27 -8.84 14.21
C SER A 6 9.88 -9.73 13.03
N LYS A 7 8.64 -10.23 13.00
CA LYS A 7 8.14 -11.11 11.93
C LYS A 7 7.32 -10.38 10.88
N VAL A 8 7.06 -9.08 11.05
CA VAL A 8 6.21 -8.30 10.15
C VAL A 8 6.81 -8.24 8.75
N ILE A 9 8.09 -7.87 8.62
CA ILE A 9 8.77 -7.76 7.32
C ILE A 9 8.76 -9.10 6.58
N SER A 10 9.18 -10.19 7.23
CA SER A 10 9.16 -11.53 6.63
C SER A 10 7.74 -11.98 6.27
N GLY A 11 6.74 -11.65 7.08
CA GLY A 11 5.36 -11.99 6.78
C GLY A 11 4.79 -11.22 5.59
N LEU A 12 5.12 -9.94 5.46
CA LEU A 12 4.76 -9.12 4.29
C LEU A 12 5.43 -9.66 3.02
N GLU A 13 6.68 -10.08 3.08
CA GLU A 13 7.35 -10.70 1.94
C GLU A 13 6.70 -12.05 1.56
N LEU A 14 6.39 -12.90 2.53
CA LEU A 14 5.75 -14.19 2.26
C LEU A 14 4.38 -14.01 1.60
N ILE A 15 3.59 -13.02 2.03
CA ILE A 15 2.27 -12.77 1.47
C ILE A 15 2.33 -12.08 0.10
N TYR A 16 3.15 -11.04 -0.04
CA TYR A 16 3.16 -10.16 -1.22
C TYR A 16 4.21 -10.53 -2.26
N CYS A 17 5.27 -11.26 -1.92
CA CYS A 17 6.33 -11.58 -2.88
C CYS A 17 6.39 -13.08 -3.21
N HIS A 18 5.96 -13.91 -2.26
CA HIS A 18 5.93 -15.37 -2.43
C HIS A 18 4.52 -15.96 -2.55
N GLY A 19 3.48 -15.12 -2.50
CA GLY A 19 2.09 -15.52 -2.66
C GLY A 19 1.59 -16.58 -1.67
N LYS A 20 2.18 -16.64 -0.47
CA LYS A 20 1.82 -17.62 0.56
C LYS A 20 0.47 -17.29 1.17
N SER A 21 -0.33 -18.32 1.41
CA SER A 21 -1.57 -18.19 2.17
C SER A 21 -1.29 -17.84 3.63
N GLN A 22 -2.26 -17.21 4.31
CA GLN A 22 -2.14 -16.90 5.73
C GLN A 22 -1.97 -18.16 6.60
N ALA A 23 -2.50 -19.31 6.16
CA ALA A 23 -2.28 -20.59 6.85
C ALA A 23 -0.82 -21.05 6.73
N GLU A 24 -0.22 -20.97 5.53
CA GLU A 24 1.20 -21.27 5.33
C GLU A 24 2.09 -20.33 6.15
N ILE A 25 1.80 -19.03 6.14
CA ILE A 25 2.55 -18.02 6.89
C ILE A 25 2.47 -18.29 8.39
N ALA A 26 1.30 -18.69 8.91
CA ALA A 26 1.15 -19.02 10.32
C ALA A 26 2.10 -20.16 10.71
N SER A 27 2.15 -21.22 9.91
CA SER A 27 3.07 -22.35 10.13
C SER A 27 4.54 -21.91 10.03
N ILE A 28 4.92 -21.14 9.00
CA ILE A 28 6.30 -20.69 8.78
C ILE A 28 6.79 -19.77 9.90
N LEU A 29 5.95 -18.86 10.35
CA LEU A 29 6.30 -17.85 11.35
C LEU A 29 5.96 -18.27 12.78
N GLY A 30 5.55 -19.53 13.02
CA GLY A 30 5.20 -20.03 14.34
C GLY A 30 4.07 -19.25 15.00
N MET A 31 3.07 -18.82 14.22
CA MET A 31 1.82 -18.26 14.71
C MET A 31 0.78 -19.38 14.86
N THR A 32 -0.18 -19.20 15.76
CA THR A 32 -1.11 -20.31 16.06
C THR A 32 -2.19 -20.50 15.01
N ASN A 33 -2.54 -19.48 14.22
CA ASN A 33 -3.55 -19.56 13.18
C ASN A 33 -3.47 -18.39 12.17
N GLN A 34 -4.19 -18.53 11.06
CA GLN A 34 -4.33 -17.49 10.03
C GLN A 34 -4.89 -16.16 10.56
N SER A 35 -5.74 -16.18 11.60
CA SER A 35 -6.31 -14.97 12.18
C SER A 35 -5.24 -14.12 12.89
N GLN A 36 -4.21 -14.73 13.48
CA GLN A 36 -3.05 -13.98 13.98
C GLN A 36 -2.25 -13.34 12.85
N VAL A 37 -2.06 -14.03 11.73
CA VAL A 37 -1.37 -13.48 10.55
C VAL A 37 -2.12 -12.25 10.03
N SER A 38 -3.44 -12.35 9.86
CA SER A 38 -4.27 -11.22 9.43
C SER A 38 -4.17 -10.01 10.36
N ARG A 39 -4.15 -10.21 11.68
CA ARG A 39 -4.01 -9.11 12.65
C ARG A 39 -2.61 -8.50 12.67
N VAL A 40 -1.56 -9.31 12.48
CA VAL A 40 -0.16 -8.85 12.51
C VAL A 40 0.21 -8.13 11.23
N LEU A 41 -0.15 -8.67 10.06
CA LEU A 41 0.21 -8.12 8.76
C LEU A 41 -0.79 -7.07 8.26
N ASN A 42 -2.08 -7.23 8.63
CA ASN A 42 -3.21 -6.39 8.26
C ASN A 42 -3.12 -5.79 6.83
N PRO A 43 -3.13 -6.63 5.78
CA PRO A 43 -2.92 -6.20 4.39
C PRO A 43 -3.85 -5.06 3.93
N LYS A 44 -5.11 -5.10 4.39
CA LYS A 44 -6.12 -4.09 4.05
C LYS A 44 -5.79 -2.73 4.67
N GLU A 45 -5.42 -2.70 5.94
CA GLU A 45 -5.04 -1.46 6.61
C GLU A 45 -3.75 -0.88 6.03
N LEU A 46 -2.78 -1.74 5.71
CA LEU A 46 -1.54 -1.32 5.05
C LEU A 46 -1.83 -0.66 3.69
N LEU A 47 -2.64 -1.32 2.85
CA LEU A 47 -3.06 -0.78 1.55
C LEU A 47 -3.71 0.59 1.70
N ASN A 48 -4.69 0.72 2.61
CA ASN A 48 -5.41 1.96 2.85
C ASN A 48 -4.48 3.10 3.29
N ARG A 49 -3.51 2.81 4.16
CA ARG A 49 -2.52 3.81 4.60
C ARG A 49 -1.61 4.24 3.47
N VAL A 50 -1.10 3.29 2.69
CA VAL A 50 -0.23 3.61 1.55
C VAL A 50 -1.00 4.42 0.51
N ARG A 51 -2.27 4.08 0.24
CA ARG A 51 -3.17 4.85 -0.62
C ARG A 51 -3.32 6.28 -0.13
N PHE A 52 -3.71 6.46 1.15
CA PHE A 52 -3.87 7.78 1.76
C PHE A 52 -2.62 8.65 1.58
N TRP A 53 -1.45 8.12 1.95
CA TRP A 53 -0.19 8.86 1.82
C TRP A 53 0.21 9.13 0.38
N THR A 54 -0.17 8.26 -0.57
CA THR A 54 0.10 8.48 -1.99
C THR A 54 -0.72 9.67 -2.50
N ILE A 55 -2.01 9.72 -2.17
CA ILE A 55 -2.89 10.83 -2.56
C ILE A 55 -2.43 12.13 -1.91
N ASP A 56 -2.17 12.13 -0.60
CA ASP A 56 -1.71 13.30 0.15
C ASP A 56 -0.42 13.88 -0.44
N LYS A 57 0.56 13.00 -0.71
CA LYS A 57 1.85 13.42 -1.28
C LYS A 57 1.70 13.92 -2.71
N LEU A 58 0.84 13.29 -3.52
CA LEU A 58 0.56 13.74 -4.88
C LEU A 58 -0.14 15.10 -4.89
N PHE A 59 -1.11 15.31 -4.00
CA PHE A 59 -1.77 16.59 -3.80
C PHE A 59 -0.74 17.68 -3.48
N HIS A 60 0.14 17.45 -2.50
CA HIS A 60 1.19 18.41 -2.15
C HIS A 60 2.15 18.73 -3.31
N ILE A 61 2.55 17.72 -4.10
CA ILE A 61 3.39 17.92 -5.28
C ILE A 61 2.69 18.80 -6.32
N ILE A 62 1.42 18.51 -6.61
CA ILE A 62 0.62 19.25 -7.60
C ILE A 62 0.36 20.68 -7.12
N SER A 63 -0.02 20.88 -5.85
CA SER A 63 -0.23 22.20 -5.28
C SER A 63 1.05 23.04 -5.34
N HIS A 64 2.19 22.45 -4.99
CA HIS A 64 3.48 23.14 -5.06
C HIS A 64 3.83 23.53 -6.50
N ALA A 65 3.66 22.63 -7.47
CA ALA A 65 3.86 22.94 -8.88
C ALA A 65 2.92 24.05 -9.37
N ALA A 66 1.64 24.00 -9.01
CA ALA A 66 0.65 25.01 -9.40
C ALA A 66 1.00 26.41 -8.86
N HIS A 67 1.53 26.49 -7.63
CA HIS A 67 2.05 27.73 -7.08
C HIS A 67 3.29 28.23 -7.83
N GLN A 68 4.25 27.35 -8.12
CA GLN A 68 5.50 27.74 -8.82
C GLN A 68 5.24 28.31 -10.22
N PHE A 69 4.24 27.79 -10.93
CA PHE A 69 3.92 28.23 -12.30
C PHE A 69 2.84 29.33 -12.36
N ASN A 70 2.44 29.93 -11.23
CA ASN A 70 1.33 30.88 -11.14
C ASN A 70 0.01 30.34 -11.75
N LEU A 71 -0.15 29.02 -11.81
CA LEU A 71 -1.38 28.36 -12.24
C LEU A 71 -2.44 28.41 -11.14
N ALA A 72 -2.03 28.70 -9.91
CA ALA A 72 -2.87 28.86 -8.73
C ALA A 72 -3.66 30.18 -8.69
N ASN A 73 -4.08 30.74 -9.85
CA ASN A 73 -5.17 31.69 -9.88
C ASN A 73 -6.44 30.92 -9.47
N MET A 74 -6.64 30.82 -8.16
CA MET A 74 -7.61 29.94 -7.53
C MET A 74 -8.98 30.13 -8.19
N SER A 75 -9.51 29.04 -8.72
CA SER A 75 -10.89 29.01 -9.16
C SER A 75 -11.77 29.54 -8.03
N ARG A 76 -12.71 30.43 -8.35
CA ARG A 76 -13.72 30.92 -7.38
C ARG A 76 -14.82 29.89 -7.13
N ASP A 77 -14.70 28.72 -7.74
CA ASP A 77 -15.62 27.60 -7.53
C ASP A 77 -15.42 27.01 -6.13
N PRO A 78 -16.42 27.08 -5.25
CA PRO A 78 -16.35 26.50 -3.91
C PRO A 78 -16.12 24.98 -3.91
N ASP A 79 -16.44 24.29 -5.02
CA ASP A 79 -16.29 22.85 -5.15
C ASP A 79 -14.96 22.44 -5.78
N TYR A 80 -14.12 23.40 -6.20
CA TYR A 80 -12.86 23.14 -6.91
C TYR A 80 -11.95 22.15 -6.18
N PHE A 81 -11.72 22.35 -4.88
CA PHE A 81 -10.86 21.47 -4.09
C PHE A 81 -11.45 20.07 -3.92
N ARG A 82 -12.78 19.96 -3.75
CA ARG A 82 -13.46 18.67 -3.65
C ARG A 82 -13.31 17.91 -4.97
N ASN A 83 -13.59 18.57 -6.08
CA ASN A 83 -13.45 17.99 -7.41
C ASN A 83 -12.00 17.55 -7.67
N LEU A 84 -11.00 18.38 -7.35
CA LEU A 84 -9.59 18.02 -7.50
C LEU A 84 -9.23 16.76 -6.69
N MET A 85 -9.66 16.70 -5.43
CA MET A 85 -9.43 15.52 -4.60
C MET A 85 -10.09 14.27 -5.17
N GLU A 86 -11.35 14.35 -5.60
CA GLU A 86 -12.06 13.22 -6.23
C GLU A 86 -11.34 12.71 -7.49
N HIS A 87 -10.84 13.62 -8.33
CA HIS A 87 -10.08 13.24 -9.54
C HIS A 87 -8.74 12.59 -9.18
N LEU A 88 -8.05 13.10 -8.15
CA LEU A 88 -6.79 12.51 -7.68
C LEU A 88 -7.00 11.12 -7.10
N GLU A 89 -8.03 10.95 -6.28
CA GLU A 89 -8.38 9.65 -5.72
C GLU A 89 -8.70 8.63 -6.82
N ALA A 90 -9.56 9.01 -7.77
CA ALA A 90 -9.94 8.14 -8.88
C ALA A 90 -8.73 7.75 -9.75
N PHE A 91 -7.84 8.71 -10.04
CA PHE A 91 -6.61 8.46 -10.79
C PHE A 91 -5.69 7.48 -10.05
N VAL A 92 -5.38 7.76 -8.79
CA VAL A 92 -4.48 6.94 -7.99
C VAL A 92 -5.03 5.52 -7.79
N ASP A 93 -6.35 5.38 -7.61
CA ASP A 93 -7.00 4.09 -7.52
C ASP A 93 -6.90 3.29 -8.81
N ALA A 94 -7.23 3.89 -9.94
CA ALA A 94 -7.18 3.24 -11.24
C ALA A 94 -5.76 2.77 -11.58
N GLU A 95 -4.75 3.60 -11.32
CA GLU A 95 -3.37 3.32 -11.72
C GLU A 95 -2.62 2.38 -10.77
N VAL A 96 -2.97 2.36 -9.47
CA VAL A 96 -2.13 1.69 -8.45
C VAL A 96 -2.90 0.71 -7.57
N PHE A 97 -4.09 1.07 -7.09
CA PHE A 97 -4.71 0.39 -5.94
C PHE A 97 -5.89 -0.53 -6.28
N GLN A 98 -6.56 -0.35 -7.41
CA GLN A 98 -7.72 -1.15 -7.79
C GLN A 98 -7.39 -2.64 -7.91
N GLU A 99 -6.30 -2.97 -8.61
CA GLU A 99 -5.85 -4.36 -8.76
C GLU A 99 -5.43 -4.95 -7.41
N ALA A 100 -4.68 -4.20 -6.59
CA ALA A 100 -4.22 -4.64 -5.28
C ALA A 100 -5.38 -4.89 -4.30
N ALA A 101 -6.43 -4.06 -4.35
CA ALA A 101 -7.64 -4.27 -3.56
C ALA A 101 -8.35 -5.57 -3.96
N ALA A 102 -8.46 -5.85 -5.27
CA ALA A 102 -9.04 -7.10 -5.78
C ALA A 102 -8.20 -8.33 -5.39
N GLU A 103 -6.87 -8.24 -5.44
CA GLU A 103 -5.94 -9.28 -4.98
C GLU A 103 -6.20 -9.63 -3.50
N ILE A 104 -6.26 -8.61 -2.64
CA ILE A 104 -6.49 -8.79 -1.19
C ILE A 104 -7.88 -9.38 -0.90
N MET A 105 -8.92 -8.96 -1.65
CA MET A 105 -10.29 -9.42 -1.43
C MET A 105 -10.52 -10.87 -1.89
N THR A 106 -9.93 -11.26 -3.02
CA THR A 106 -10.21 -12.57 -3.63
C THR A 106 -9.43 -13.70 -2.98
N GLY A 107 -8.32 -13.40 -2.27
CA GLY A 107 -7.48 -14.39 -1.59
C GLY A 107 -6.93 -15.48 -2.51
N LYS A 108 -7.09 -15.34 -3.84
CA LYS A 108 -6.55 -16.24 -4.84
C LYS A 108 -5.04 -16.12 -4.80
N LYS A 109 -4.36 -17.27 -4.95
CA LYS A 109 -2.89 -17.36 -5.10
C LYS A 109 -2.45 -16.19 -5.95
N TYR A 110 -1.79 -15.24 -5.29
CA TYR A 110 -1.49 -13.96 -5.86
C TYR A 110 -0.76 -14.19 -7.19
N SER A 111 -1.44 -13.95 -8.31
CA SER A 111 -0.71 -13.61 -9.53
C SER A 111 -0.28 -12.16 -9.33
N THR A 112 0.66 -11.98 -8.40
CA THR A 112 1.15 -10.70 -7.89
C THR A 112 1.70 -9.88 -9.03
N ASN A 113 0.88 -9.00 -9.57
CA ASN A 113 1.30 -8.11 -10.64
C ASN A 113 0.78 -6.69 -10.46
N SER A 114 -0.07 -6.41 -9.47
CA SER A 114 -0.43 -5.02 -9.18
C SER A 114 0.82 -4.17 -8.93
N LEU A 115 0.79 -2.94 -9.43
CA LEU A 115 1.90 -2.00 -9.28
C LEU A 115 2.25 -1.78 -7.80
N TYR A 116 1.24 -1.71 -6.93
CA TYR A 116 1.41 -1.66 -5.48
C TYR A 116 2.27 -2.82 -4.96
N THR A 117 1.92 -4.06 -5.31
CA THR A 117 2.63 -5.25 -4.83
C THR A 117 4.07 -5.30 -5.35
N GLN A 118 4.30 -4.95 -6.63
CA GLN A 118 5.65 -4.87 -7.20
C GLN A 118 6.51 -3.83 -6.46
N ARG A 119 5.96 -2.65 -6.17
CA ARG A 119 6.67 -1.58 -5.44
C ARG A 119 6.96 -1.98 -4.00
N LEU A 120 6.00 -2.63 -3.34
CA LEU A 120 6.17 -3.11 -1.97
C LEU A 120 7.28 -4.17 -1.88
N CYS A 121 7.33 -5.14 -2.80
CA CYS A 121 8.39 -6.14 -2.80
C CYS A 121 9.78 -5.53 -2.98
N ARG A 122 9.95 -4.60 -3.92
CA ARG A 122 11.22 -3.87 -4.08
C ARG A 122 11.63 -3.09 -2.82
N TYR A 123 10.66 -2.48 -2.15
CA TYR A 123 10.92 -1.76 -0.90
C TYR A 123 11.35 -2.72 0.23
N LEU A 124 10.69 -3.88 0.36
CA LEU A 124 11.06 -4.90 1.33
C LEU A 124 12.45 -5.49 1.06
N GLU A 125 12.83 -5.66 -0.21
CA GLU A 125 14.20 -6.05 -0.61
C GLU A 125 15.23 -5.00 -0.19
N THR A 126 14.94 -3.71 -0.40
CA THR A 126 15.83 -2.60 -0.02
C THR A 126 16.04 -2.57 1.50
N LEU A 127 14.96 -2.71 2.28
CA LEU A 127 15.05 -2.78 3.74
C LEU A 127 15.92 -3.94 4.23
N LYS A 128 15.97 -5.07 3.52
CA LYS A 128 16.84 -6.19 3.90
C LYS A 128 18.31 -5.90 3.65
N GLN A 129 18.63 -5.19 2.57
CA GLN A 129 20.01 -4.81 2.25
C GLN A 129 20.56 -3.85 3.31
N GLU A 130 19.78 -2.84 3.71
CA GLU A 130 20.16 -1.87 4.74
C GLU A 130 20.34 -2.47 6.15
N ASN A 131 19.75 -3.63 6.43
CA ASN A 131 19.89 -4.32 7.73
C ASN A 131 21.01 -5.38 7.74
N HIS A 132 21.68 -5.61 6.60
CA HIS A 132 22.81 -6.54 6.47
C HIS A 132 24.18 -5.85 6.38
N ASP A 133 24.20 -4.52 6.32
CA ASP A 133 25.38 -3.65 6.46
C ASP A 133 25.48 -3.08 7.89
#